data_AF-A0A7K0LF36-F1
#
_entry.id   AF-A0A7K0LF36-F1
#
_cell.length_a   1.000
_cell.length_b   1.000
_cell.length_c   1.000
_cell.angle_alpha   90.00
_cell.angle_beta   90.00
_cell.angle_gamma   90.00
#
_symmetry.space_group_name_H-M   'P 1'
#
loop_
_entity.id
_entity.type
_entity.pdbx_description
1 polymer ?
#
loop_
_entity_poly.entity_id
_entity_poly.type
_entity_poly.pdbx_seq_one_letter_code
_entity_poly.pdbx_strand_id
1 'polypeptide(L)'
;MTKLSSVNDVLALFEKYGEEFYGEDVTQNAHALQTAAFAELDDATDALIAASLLHDIGHLVYLADQGHEADAKKLDDLHEATGARALAGIFGPDVTGPIALHVTAKRYLCAMDPGYLESLSP
;
A
#
# COMPACT_ATOMS: atom_id res chain seq x y z
N MET A 1 3.37 14.18 10.56
CA MET A 1 3.23 12.92 9.82
C MET A 1 2.30 12.04 10.62
N THR A 2 1.16 11.69 10.05
CA THR A 2 0.10 10.94 10.72
C THR A 2 0.68 9.62 11.23
N LYS A 3 0.54 9.40 12.54
CA LYS A 3 1.01 8.18 13.20
C LYS A 3 -0.21 7.35 13.58
N LEU A 4 -0.31 6.16 13.01
CA LEU A 4 -1.36 5.22 13.34
C LEU A 4 -0.97 4.48 14.61
N SER A 5 -1.91 4.37 15.54
CA SER A 5 -1.71 3.78 16.87
C SER A 5 -2.58 2.55 17.13
N SER A 6 -3.60 2.35 16.29
CA SER A 6 -4.52 1.23 16.38
C SER A 6 -5.04 0.82 14.99
N VAL A 7 -5.61 -0.39 14.92
CA VAL A 7 -6.33 -0.85 13.73
C VAL A 7 -7.52 0.06 13.39
N ASN A 8 -8.16 0.67 14.38
CA ASN A 8 -9.25 1.62 14.13
C ASN A 8 -8.79 2.86 13.37
N ASP A 9 -7.56 3.33 13.62
CA ASP A 9 -6.99 4.47 12.87
C ASP A 9 -6.78 4.09 11.39
N VAL A 10 -6.36 2.84 11.14
CA VAL A 10 -6.22 2.30 9.78
C VAL A 10 -7.59 2.23 9.09
N LEU A 11 -8.60 1.68 9.76
CA LEU A 11 -9.96 1.59 9.22
C LEU A 11 -10.55 2.98 8.93
N ALA A 12 -10.31 3.96 9.80
CA ALA A 12 -10.76 5.34 9.60
C ALA A 12 -10.13 6.00 8.36
N LEU A 13 -8.88 5.65 8.01
CA LEU A 13 -8.27 6.11 6.76
C LEU A 13 -8.96 5.53 5.53
N PHE A 14 -9.21 4.21 5.52
CA PHE A 14 -9.93 3.56 4.41
C PHE A 14 -11.38 4.03 4.31
N GLU A 15 -12.08 4.27 5.42
CA GLU A 15 -13.43 4.83 5.39
C GLU A 15 -13.46 6.24 4.79
N LYS A 16 -12.46 7.07 5.10
CA LYS A 16 -12.42 8.46 4.66
C LYS A 16 -11.91 8.64 3.23
N TYR A 17 -10.92 7.85 2.83
CA TYR A 17 -10.16 8.06 1.59
C TYR A 17 -10.18 6.85 0.65
N GLY A 18 -10.83 5.74 1.04
CA GLY A 18 -10.82 4.50 0.29
C GLY A 18 -11.53 4.57 -1.07
N GLU A 19 -12.44 5.53 -1.25
CA GLU A 19 -13.13 5.76 -2.53
C GLU A 19 -12.37 6.73 -3.47
N GLU A 20 -11.24 7.28 -3.03
CA GLU A 20 -10.35 8.04 -3.91
C GLU A 20 -9.70 7.10 -4.95
N PHE A 21 -9.42 7.61 -6.15
CA PHE A 21 -8.80 6.83 -7.20
C PHE A 21 -7.33 6.49 -6.90
N TYR A 22 -6.94 5.25 -7.15
CA TYR A 22 -5.58 4.72 -7.01
C TYR A 22 -4.79 4.91 -8.32
N GLY A 23 -4.77 6.13 -8.88
CA GLY A 23 -4.04 6.45 -10.12
C GLY A 23 -4.54 5.79 -11.42
N GLU A 24 -5.24 4.67 -11.31
CA GLU A 24 -5.92 3.90 -12.36
C GLU A 24 -7.44 3.99 -12.18
N ASP A 25 -8.21 3.34 -13.05
CA ASP A 25 -9.69 3.25 -12.98
C ASP A 25 -10.17 2.31 -11.85
N VAL A 26 -9.50 2.33 -10.69
CA VAL A 26 -9.86 1.61 -9.47
C VAL A 26 -9.70 2.50 -8.23
N THR A 27 -10.50 2.26 -7.20
CA THR A 27 -10.38 2.97 -5.92
C THR A 27 -9.31 2.36 -5.03
N GLN A 28 -8.81 3.11 -4.04
CA GLN A 28 -7.89 2.63 -3.02
C GLN A 28 -8.44 1.38 -2.29
N ASN A 29 -9.73 1.37 -1.96
CA ASN A 29 -10.43 0.22 -1.37
C ASN A 29 -10.43 -0.98 -2.30
N ALA A 30 -10.78 -0.79 -3.58
CA ALA A 30 -10.89 -1.88 -4.54
C ALA A 30 -9.53 -2.57 -4.74
N HIS A 31 -8.46 -1.80 -4.94
CA HIS A 31 -7.10 -2.31 -5.09
C HIS A 31 -6.61 -3.04 -3.83
N ALA A 32 -6.76 -2.44 -2.65
CA ALA A 32 -6.37 -3.03 -1.37
C ALA A 32 -7.10 -4.36 -1.10
N LEU A 33 -8.42 -4.39 -1.29
CA LEU A 33 -9.22 -5.59 -1.05
C LEU A 33 -8.90 -6.70 -2.05
N GLN A 34 -8.68 -6.35 -3.33
CA GLN A 34 -8.36 -7.33 -4.36
C GLN A 34 -7.00 -8.01 -4.10
N THR A 35 -5.97 -7.23 -3.75
CA THR A 35 -4.64 -7.77 -3.44
C THR A 35 -4.65 -8.66 -2.19
N ALA A 36 -5.41 -8.28 -1.16
CA ALA A 36 -5.61 -9.12 0.03
C ALA A 36 -6.36 -10.42 -0.30
N ALA A 37 -7.43 -10.35 -1.10
CA ALA A 37 -8.20 -11.51 -1.51
C ALA A 37 -7.37 -12.52 -2.32
N PHE A 38 -6.47 -12.05 -3.19
CA PHE A 38 -5.56 -12.95 -3.90
C PHE A 38 -4.55 -13.62 -2.98
N ALA A 39 -4.03 -12.93 -1.97
CA ALA A 39 -3.17 -13.54 -0.96
C ALA A 39 -3.92 -14.61 -0.15
N GLU A 40 -5.17 -14.35 0.24
CA GLU A 40 -6.01 -15.32 0.94
C GLU A 40 -6.29 -16.57 0.08
N LEU A 41 -6.58 -16.39 -1.21
CA LEU A 41 -6.80 -17.49 -2.15
C LEU A 41 -5.55 -18.36 -2.38
N ASP A 42 -4.35 -17.81 -2.16
CA ASP A 42 -3.07 -18.53 -2.27
C ASP A 42 -2.64 -19.17 -0.94
N ASP A 43 -3.54 -19.24 0.07
CA ASP A 43 -3.26 -19.79 1.41
C ASP A 43 -2.07 -19.10 2.09
N ALA A 44 -1.91 -17.80 1.84
CA ALA A 44 -0.87 -16.99 2.45
C ALA A 44 -1.08 -16.85 3.96
N THR A 45 -0.02 -16.50 4.68
CA THR A 45 -0.11 -16.23 6.11
C THR A 45 -0.94 -14.98 6.39
N ASP A 46 -1.61 -14.91 7.56
CA ASP A 46 -2.36 -13.72 8.00
C ASP A 46 -1.53 -12.42 7.89
N ALA A 47 -0.23 -12.51 8.16
CA ALA A 47 0.70 -11.38 8.05
C ALA A 47 0.87 -10.92 6.60
N LEU A 48 0.99 -11.85 5.65
CA LEU A 48 1.10 -11.51 4.23
C LEU A 48 -0.23 -11.00 3.66
N ILE A 49 -1.37 -11.56 4.09
CA ILE A 49 -2.70 -11.04 3.73
C ILE A 49 -2.84 -9.59 4.21
N ALA A 50 -2.47 -9.32 5.47
CA ALA A 50 -2.47 -7.96 6.01
C ALA A 50 -1.49 -7.04 5.28
N ALA A 51 -0.29 -7.54 4.93
CA ALA A 51 0.66 -6.75 4.14
C ALA A 51 0.13 -6.40 2.75
N SER A 52 -0.49 -7.34 2.05
CA SER A 52 -1.12 -7.11 0.75
C SER A 52 -2.22 -6.07 0.84
N LEU A 53 -3.10 -6.17 1.85
CA LEU A 53 -4.16 -5.18 2.09
C LEU A 53 -3.59 -3.77 2.32
N LEU A 54 -2.44 -3.66 2.96
CA LEU A 54 -1.93 -2.40 3.50
C LEU A 54 -0.73 -1.83 2.75
N HIS A 55 -0.24 -2.47 1.68
CA HIS A 55 1.00 -2.07 1.02
C HIS A 55 1.02 -0.62 0.53
N ASP A 56 -0.14 -0.12 0.09
CA ASP A 56 -0.32 1.22 -0.44
C ASP A 56 -0.91 2.24 0.54
N ILE A 57 -1.07 1.87 1.83
CA ILE A 57 -1.65 2.77 2.85
C ILE A 57 -0.88 4.09 2.98
N GLY A 58 0.39 4.14 2.54
CA GLY A 58 1.18 5.35 2.47
C GLY A 58 0.49 6.49 1.71
N HIS A 59 -0.29 6.18 0.66
CA HIS A 59 -1.08 7.17 -0.06
C HIS A 59 -2.17 7.78 0.82
N LEU A 60 -2.91 6.96 1.58
CA LEU A 60 -3.96 7.43 2.48
C LEU A 60 -3.39 8.27 3.63
N VAL A 61 -2.25 7.86 4.19
CA VAL A 61 -1.52 8.63 5.22
C VAL A 61 -1.12 10.00 4.68
N TYR A 62 -0.67 10.06 3.43
CA TYR A 62 -0.29 11.32 2.79
C TYR A 62 -1.51 12.23 2.51
N LEU A 63 -2.61 11.67 2.01
CA LEU A 63 -3.89 12.40 1.85
C LEU A 63 -4.39 12.96 3.19
N ALA A 64 -4.20 12.22 4.28
CA ALA A 64 -4.54 12.68 5.63
C ALA A 64 -3.66 13.84 6.11
N ASP A 65 -2.37 13.82 5.77
CA ASP A 65 -1.40 14.85 6.18
C ASP A 65 -1.48 16.13 5.34
N GLN A 66 -1.69 16.03 4.02
CA GLN A 66 -1.53 17.15 3.08
C GLN A 66 -2.81 17.53 2.32
N GLY A 67 -3.87 16.74 2.41
CA GLY A 67 -5.10 16.95 1.62
C GLY A 67 -4.88 16.75 0.11
N HIS A 68 -5.82 17.26 -0.70
CA HIS A 68 -5.82 17.11 -2.17
C HIS A 68 -4.86 18.06 -2.91
N GLU A 69 -4.21 19.00 -2.22
CA GLU A 69 -3.23 19.93 -2.82
C GLU A 69 -1.84 19.30 -2.98
N ALA A 70 -1.75 18.01 -2.68
CA ALA A 70 -0.51 17.31 -2.59
C ALA A 70 0.02 16.93 -3.98
N ASP A 71 1.27 17.30 -4.27
CA ASP A 71 1.91 17.07 -5.57
C ASP A 71 1.97 15.57 -5.87
N ALA A 72 1.10 15.10 -6.77
CA ALA A 72 0.97 13.70 -7.16
C ALA A 72 2.26 13.10 -7.72
N LYS A 73 3.23 13.91 -8.19
CA LYS A 73 4.54 13.43 -8.62
C LYS A 73 5.53 13.20 -7.48
N LYS A 74 5.33 13.82 -6.31
CA LYS A 74 6.10 13.52 -5.08
C LYS A 74 5.48 12.36 -4.27
N LEU A 75 4.25 11.97 -4.62
CA LEU A 75 3.43 10.94 -3.97
C LEU A 75 3.99 9.52 -4.17
N ASP A 76 4.59 9.25 -5.33
CA ASP A 76 4.91 7.87 -5.75
C ASP A 76 6.22 7.35 -5.14
N ASP A 77 7.24 8.22 -4.96
CA ASP A 77 8.60 7.75 -4.65
C ASP A 77 8.83 7.23 -3.21
N LEU A 78 7.88 7.39 -2.27
CA LEU A 78 8.10 7.05 -0.85
C LEU A 78 6.85 6.55 -0.09
N HIS A 79 5.78 6.15 -0.78
CA HIS A 79 4.57 5.68 -0.11
C HIS A 79 4.81 4.36 0.66
N GLU A 80 5.68 3.49 0.15
CA GLU A 80 6.12 2.25 0.78
C GLU A 80 6.83 2.52 2.11
N ALA A 81 7.71 3.52 2.14
CA ALA A 81 8.43 3.92 3.35
C ALA A 81 7.53 4.69 4.34
N THR A 82 6.52 5.40 3.83
CA THR A 82 5.54 6.13 4.62
C THR A 82 4.56 5.17 5.31
N GLY A 83 3.99 4.23 4.57
CA GLY A 83 3.07 3.21 5.08
C GLY A 83 3.74 2.32 6.12
N ALA A 84 4.94 1.79 5.82
CA ALA A 84 5.68 0.95 6.76
C ALA A 84 5.98 1.66 8.08
N ARG A 85 6.41 2.94 8.03
CA ARG A 85 6.66 3.73 9.25
C ARG A 85 5.38 4.05 10.03
N ALA A 86 4.29 4.34 9.33
CA ALA A 86 2.99 4.62 9.96
C ALA A 86 2.45 3.40 10.71
N LEU A 87 2.70 2.19 10.19
CA LEU A 87 2.21 0.91 10.74
C LEU A 87 3.14 0.23 11.75
N ALA A 88 4.40 0.67 11.86
CA ALA A 88 5.41 0.04 12.73
C ALA A 88 5.05 0.03 14.24
N GLY A 89 4.07 0.84 14.66
CA GLY A 89 3.53 0.81 16.03
C GLY A 89 2.43 -0.23 16.26
N ILE A 90 1.87 -0.80 15.20
CA ILE A 90 0.72 -1.71 15.22
C ILE A 90 1.12 -3.11 14.77
N PHE A 91 1.97 -3.23 13.75
CA PHE A 91 2.34 -4.49 13.14
C PHE A 91 3.85 -4.78 13.19
N GLY A 92 4.19 -6.07 13.24
CA GLY A 92 5.57 -6.55 13.20
C GLY A 92 6.22 -6.50 11.81
N PRO A 93 7.48 -6.95 11.69
CA PRO A 93 8.24 -6.94 10.44
C PRO A 93 7.66 -7.84 9.35
N ASP A 94 6.94 -8.90 9.71
CA ASP A 94 6.29 -9.79 8.73
C ASP A 94 5.19 -9.07 7.93
N VAL A 95 4.64 -7.97 8.46
CA VAL A 95 3.70 -7.09 7.75
C VAL A 95 4.42 -5.88 7.18
N THR A 96 5.20 -5.17 8.00
CA THR A 96 5.81 -3.89 7.61
C THR A 96 6.97 -4.04 6.64
N GLY A 97 7.66 -5.19 6.63
CA GLY A 97 8.75 -5.52 5.70
C GLY A 97 8.29 -5.60 4.25
N PRO A 98 7.31 -6.47 3.91
CA PRO A 98 6.74 -6.50 2.56
C PRO A 98 6.22 -5.14 2.10
N ILE A 99 5.52 -4.40 2.97
CA ILE A 99 5.04 -3.03 2.68
C ILE A 99 6.22 -2.13 2.30
N ALA A 100 7.31 -2.11 3.08
CA ALA A 100 8.48 -1.27 2.81
C ALA A 100 9.23 -1.64 1.53
N LEU A 101 9.12 -2.90 1.08
CA LEU A 101 9.93 -3.45 0.00
C LEU A 101 9.18 -3.59 -1.33
N HIS A 102 7.86 -3.40 -1.38
CA HIS A 102 7.06 -3.76 -2.55
C HIS A 102 7.46 -2.96 -3.82
N VAL A 103 7.84 -1.68 -3.71
CA VAL A 103 8.40 -0.89 -4.83
C VAL A 103 9.75 -1.47 -5.28
N THR A 104 10.60 -1.86 -4.34
CA THR A 104 11.88 -2.51 -4.66
C THR A 104 11.67 -3.88 -5.31
N ALA A 105 10.67 -4.65 -4.86
CA ALA A 105 10.28 -5.91 -5.46
C ALA A 105 9.83 -5.73 -6.92
N LYS A 106 8.99 -4.72 -7.20
CA LYS A 106 8.60 -4.34 -8.57
C LYS A 106 9.81 -4.06 -9.45
N ARG A 107 10.75 -3.23 -8.97
CA ARG A 107 12.00 -2.90 -9.68
C ARG A 107 12.88 -4.12 -9.92
N TYR A 108 12.98 -5.02 -8.94
CA TYR A 108 13.73 -6.26 -9.05
C TYR A 108 13.14 -7.17 -10.12
N LEU A 109 11.82 -7.37 -10.14
CA LEU A 109 11.13 -8.20 -11.12
C LEU A 109 11.29 -7.63 -12.53
N CYS A 110 11.16 -6.31 -12.72
CA CYS A 110 11.44 -5.68 -14.02
C CYS A 110 12.87 -5.92 -14.53
N ALA A 111 13.85 -6.06 -13.61
CA ALA A 111 15.25 -6.28 -13.97
C ALA A 111 15.57 -7.76 -14.22
N MET A 112 14.85 -8.68 -13.57
CA MET A 112 15.21 -10.10 -13.50
C MET A 112 14.30 -11.01 -14.32
N ASP A 113 13.05 -10.60 -14.58
CA ASP A 113 12.05 -11.40 -15.27
C ASP A 113 11.67 -10.77 -16.62
N PRO A 114 12.17 -11.31 -17.75
CA PRO A 114 11.81 -10.82 -19.08
C PRO A 114 10.30 -10.89 -19.30
N GLY A 115 9.66 -9.77 -19.64
CA GLY A 115 8.21 -9.68 -19.81
C GLY A 115 7.47 -9.03 -18.63
N TYR A 116 8.12 -8.89 -17.46
CA TYR A 116 7.46 -8.33 -16.29
C TYR A 116 7.17 -6.83 -16.45
N LEU A 117 8.09 -6.08 -17.05
CA LEU A 117 7.90 -4.66 -17.31
C LEU A 117 6.67 -4.41 -18.20
N GLU A 118 6.46 -5.27 -19.20
CA GLU A 118 5.33 -5.23 -20.12
C GLU A 118 4.00 -5.60 -19.48
N SER A 119 4.02 -6.24 -18.30
CA SER A 119 2.83 -6.59 -17.52
C SER A 119 2.39 -5.49 -16.56
N LEU A 120 3.21 -4.44 -16.36
CA LEU A 120 2.84 -3.31 -15.52
C LEU A 120 1.71 -2.50 -16.17
N SER A 121 0.87 -1.91 -15.32
CA SER A 121 -0.13 -0.96 -15.76
C SER A 121 0.50 0.30 -16.39
N PRO A 122 -0.20 0.96 -17.35
CA PRO A 122 0.33 2.11 -18.11
C PRO A 122 0.57 3.39 -17.30
#